data_AF-A0A0G3I5B5-F1
#
_entry.id   AF-A0A0G3I5B5-F1
#
_cell.length_a   1.000
_cell.length_b   1.000
_cell.length_c   1.000
_cell.angle_alpha   90.00
_cell.angle_beta   90.00
_cell.angle_gamma   90.00
#
_symmetry.space_group_name_H-M   'P 1'
#
loop_
_entity.id
_entity.type
_entity.pdbx_description
1 polymer ?
#
loop_
_entity_poly.entity_id
_entity_poly.type
_entity_poly.pdbx_seq_one_letter_code
_entity_poly.pdbx_strand_id
1 'polypeptide(L)'
;MFAVRKKDSLETEITRNICCRIDEISKILSNKSQDISEQELRMKIYLVTARIIALTAFREGKEHYILKSFKKNDSLLAQTIIQEINTLQCKSKALKNNS
;
A
#
# COMPACT_ATOMS: atom_id res chain seq x y z
N MET A 1 0.81 -25.78 6.71
CA MET A 1 0.49 -25.50 5.29
C MET A 1 -0.63 -24.46 5.08
N PHE A 2 -1.55 -24.24 6.05
CA PHE A 2 -2.63 -23.25 5.94
C PHE A 2 -2.20 -21.77 6.11
N ALA A 3 -1.21 -21.50 6.96
CA ALA A 3 -0.72 -20.12 7.18
C ALA A 3 -0.05 -19.50 5.93
N VAL A 4 0.58 -20.32 5.08
CA VAL A 4 1.19 -19.89 3.82
C VAL A 4 0.11 -19.43 2.84
N ARG A 5 -0.97 -20.22 2.68
CA ARG A 5 -2.10 -19.90 1.79
C ARG A 5 -2.83 -18.60 2.17
N LYS A 6 -2.95 -18.29 3.47
CA LYS A 6 -3.57 -17.03 3.95
C LYS A 6 -2.67 -15.81 3.72
N LYS A 7 -1.35 -15.98 3.79
CA LYS A 7 -0.39 -14.92 3.45
C LYS A 7 -0.48 -14.61 1.94
N ASP A 8 -0.55 -15.65 1.12
CA ASP A 8 -0.68 -15.53 -0.34
C ASP A 8 -1.99 -14.84 -0.76
N SER A 9 -3.10 -15.09 -0.04
CA SER A 9 -4.37 -14.43 -0.35
C SER A 9 -4.35 -12.93 -0.04
N LEU A 10 -3.75 -12.53 1.09
CA LEU A 10 -3.61 -11.12 1.46
C LEU A 10 -2.72 -10.37 0.47
N GLU A 11 -1.57 -10.95 0.11
CA GLU A 11 -0.68 -10.36 -0.90
C GLU A 11 -1.36 -10.22 -2.26
N THR A 12 -2.16 -11.20 -2.66
CA THR A 12 -2.92 -11.17 -3.91
C THR A 12 -3.99 -10.06 -3.89
N GLU A 13 -4.72 -9.90 -2.78
CA GLU A 13 -5.70 -8.81 -2.61
C GLU A 13 -5.05 -7.43 -2.75
N ILE A 14 -3.92 -7.22 -2.07
CA ILE A 14 -3.20 -5.94 -2.09
C ILE A 14 -2.65 -5.67 -3.50
N THR A 15 -2.06 -6.68 -4.13
CA THR A 15 -1.52 -6.56 -5.50
C THR A 15 -2.62 -6.18 -6.48
N ARG A 16 -3.78 -6.85 -6.43
CA ARG A 16 -4.94 -6.52 -7.26
C ARG A 16 -5.39 -5.08 -7.02
N ASN A 17 -5.44 -4.65 -5.77
CA ASN A 17 -5.82 -3.29 -5.43
C ASN A 17 -4.84 -2.25 -6.01
N ILE A 18 -3.52 -2.49 -5.90
CA ILE A 18 -2.49 -1.63 -6.51
C ILE A 18 -2.72 -1.51 -8.02
N CYS A 19 -2.90 -2.64 -8.71
CA CYS A 19 -3.16 -2.64 -10.15
C CYS A 19 -4.40 -1.81 -10.52
N CYS A 20 -5.52 -2.00 -9.83
CA CYS A 20 -6.73 -1.22 -10.09
C CYS A 20 -6.51 0.29 -9.91
N ARG A 21 -5.75 0.71 -8.89
CA ARG A 21 -5.45 2.13 -8.66
C ARG A 21 -4.50 2.71 -9.70
N ILE A 22 -3.54 1.92 -10.18
CA ILE A 22 -2.67 2.32 -11.31
C ILE A 22 -3.53 2.53 -12.56
N ASP A 23 -4.44 1.61 -12.87
CA ASP A 23 -5.34 1.75 -14.03
C ASP A 23 -6.22 3.00 -13.93
N GLU A 24 -6.72 3.32 -12.74
CA GLU A 24 -7.45 4.57 -12.49
C GLU A 24 -6.58 5.80 -12.78
N ILE A 25 -5.34 5.84 -12.26
CA ILE A 25 -4.39 6.93 -12.50
C ILE A 25 -4.07 7.05 -13.99
N SER A 26 -3.83 5.93 -14.67
CA SER A 26 -3.56 5.90 -16.12
C SER A 26 -4.74 6.45 -16.93
N LYS A 27 -5.98 6.12 -16.56
CA LYS A 27 -7.18 6.69 -17.19
C LYS A 27 -7.27 8.20 -17.00
N ILE A 28 -7.01 8.70 -15.80
CA ILE A 28 -7.00 10.14 -15.50
C ILE A 28 -5.95 10.85 -16.36
N LEU A 29 -4.73 10.32 -16.42
CA LEU A 29 -3.63 10.88 -17.21
C LEU A 29 -3.91 10.84 -18.72
N SER A 30 -4.69 9.86 -19.19
CA SER A 30 -5.03 9.70 -20.60
C SER A 30 -6.21 10.57 -21.04
N ASN A 31 -7.12 10.89 -20.12
CA ASN A 31 -8.29 11.73 -20.39
C ASN A 31 -7.96 13.21 -20.23
N LYS A 32 -7.75 13.90 -21.36
CA LYS A 32 -7.46 15.34 -21.42
C LYS A 32 -8.58 16.25 -20.88
N SER A 33 -9.77 15.73 -20.56
CA SER A 33 -10.96 16.52 -20.22
C SER A 33 -11.50 16.28 -18.80
N GLN A 34 -10.73 15.67 -17.91
CA GLN A 34 -11.21 15.31 -16.58
C GLN A 34 -10.85 16.41 -15.56
N ASP A 35 -11.86 16.96 -14.87
CA ASP A 35 -11.75 17.95 -13.78
C ASP A 35 -11.16 17.32 -12.49
N ILE A 36 -10.01 16.66 -12.61
CA ILE A 36 -9.22 16.24 -11.45
C ILE A 36 -8.14 17.27 -11.20
N SER A 37 -8.09 17.76 -9.97
CA SER A 37 -7.00 18.63 -9.55
C SER A 37 -5.67 17.88 -9.55
N GLU A 38 -4.58 18.58 -9.90
CA GLU A 38 -3.22 18.01 -9.82
C GLU A 38 -2.93 17.46 -8.41
N GLN A 39 -3.44 18.15 -7.38
CA GLN A 39 -3.29 17.73 -5.98
C GLN A 39 -3.98 16.38 -5.71
N GLU A 40 -5.19 16.16 -6.24
CA GLU A 40 -5.88 14.89 -6.09
C GLU A 40 -5.14 13.76 -6.82
N LEU A 41 -4.67 14.02 -8.05
CA LEU A 41 -3.87 13.05 -8.80
C LEU A 41 -2.58 12.68 -8.06
N ARG A 42 -1.86 13.68 -7.53
CA ARG A 42 -0.66 13.48 -6.72
C ARG A 42 -0.94 12.63 -5.49
N MET A 43 -2.08 12.86 -4.82
CA MET A 43 -2.49 12.07 -3.66
C MET A 43 -2.78 10.60 -4.03
N LYS A 44 -3.43 10.34 -5.17
CA LYS A 44 -3.62 8.97 -5.67
C LYS A 44 -2.28 8.27 -5.94
N ILE A 45 -1.32 8.98 -6.54
CA ILE A 45 0.03 8.45 -6.80
C ILE A 45 0.77 8.14 -5.48
N TYR A 46 0.68 9.03 -4.49
CA TYR A 46 1.30 8.81 -3.17
C TYR A 46 0.72 7.57 -2.47
N LEU A 47 -0.60 7.38 -2.52
CA LEU A 47 -1.25 6.20 -1.95
C LEU A 47 -0.75 4.91 -2.60
N VAL A 48 -0.68 4.88 -3.93
CA VAL A 48 -0.17 3.70 -4.68
C VAL A 48 1.28 3.42 -4.34
N THR A 49 2.12 4.45 -4.34
CA THR A 49 3.53 4.36 -3.96
C THR A 49 3.69 3.79 -2.55
N ALA A 50 2.93 4.32 -1.59
CA ALA A 50 2.95 3.88 -0.21
C ALA A 50 2.56 2.40 -0.07
N ARG A 51 1.53 1.95 -0.81
CA ARG A 51 1.10 0.54 -0.83
C ARG A 51 2.14 -0.40 -1.40
N ILE A 52 2.83 0.00 -2.47
CA ILE A 52 3.92 -0.78 -3.06
C ILE A 52 5.07 -0.94 -2.07
N ILE A 53 5.48 0.15 -1.40
CA ILE A 53 6.55 0.12 -0.39
C ILE A 53 6.13 -0.76 0.80
N ALA A 54 4.90 -0.59 1.29
CA ALA A 54 4.38 -1.38 2.41
C ALA A 54 4.31 -2.88 2.08
N LEU A 55 3.83 -3.24 0.89
CA LEU A 55 3.78 -4.63 0.42
C LEU A 55 5.18 -5.23 0.28
N THR A 56 6.13 -4.47 -0.28
CA THR A 56 7.52 -4.91 -0.42
C THR A 56 8.16 -5.15 0.95
N ALA A 57 7.98 -4.21 1.89
CA ALA A 57 8.45 -4.35 3.26
C ALA A 57 7.86 -5.59 3.96
N PHE A 58 6.57 -5.83 3.76
CA PHE A 58 5.86 -6.98 4.33
C PHE A 58 6.34 -8.32 3.75
N ARG A 59 6.59 -8.37 2.44
CA ARG A 59 7.13 -9.57 1.76
C ARG A 59 8.52 -9.93 2.28
N GLU A 60 9.37 -8.92 2.45
CA GLU A 60 10.75 -9.09 2.89
C GLU A 60 10.91 -9.23 4.41
N GLY A 61 9.83 -9.05 5.19
CA GLY A 61 9.91 -9.04 6.66
C GLY A 61 10.72 -7.86 7.22
N LYS A 62 10.73 -6.73 6.50
CA LYS A 62 11.50 -5.51 6.80
C LYS A 62 10.63 -4.35 7.29
N GLU A 63 9.39 -4.62 7.72
CA GLU A 63 8.45 -3.60 8.15
C GLU A 63 9.04 -2.73 9.26
N HIS A 64 9.70 -3.34 10.24
CA HIS A 64 10.33 -2.62 11.35
C HIS A 64 11.44 -1.66 10.89
N TYR A 65 12.24 -2.07 9.89
CA TYR A 65 13.30 -1.22 9.33
C TYR A 65 12.71 0.00 8.64
N ILE A 66 11.69 -0.21 7.79
CA ILE A 66 11.01 0.86 7.07
C ILE A 66 10.31 1.81 8.05
N LEU A 67 9.57 1.30 9.04
CA LEU A 67 8.95 2.11 10.08
C LEU A 67 9.98 2.97 10.83
N LYS A 68 11.16 2.41 11.18
CA LYS A 68 12.22 3.17 11.85
C LYS A 68 12.79 4.29 10.96
N SER A 69 12.99 4.02 9.67
CA SER A 69 13.52 5.00 8.71
C SER A 69 12.56 6.14 8.44
N PHE A 70 11.24 5.88 8.44
CA PHE A 70 10.22 6.90 8.18
C PHE A 70 9.67 7.57 9.43
N LYS A 71 9.97 7.08 10.64
CA LYS A 71 9.42 7.59 11.92
C LYS A 71 9.67 9.09 12.16
N LYS A 72 10.76 9.64 11.63
CA LYS A 72 11.15 11.06 11.77
C LYS A 72 10.83 11.90 10.53
N ASN A 73 10.16 11.32 9.54
CA ASN A 73 9.84 11.98 8.28
C ASN A 73 8.37 12.38 8.31
N ASP A 74 8.12 13.69 8.40
CA ASP A 74 6.77 14.24 8.49
C ASP A 74 6.09 14.45 7.13
N SER A 75 6.72 14.01 6.03
CA SER A 75 6.08 14.07 4.72
C SER A 75 4.81 13.22 4.69
N LEU A 76 3.82 13.71 3.95
CA LEU A 76 2.55 13.01 3.75
C LEU A 76 2.77 11.58 3.24
N LEU A 77 3.70 11.40 2.30
CA LEU A 77 4.06 10.09 1.77
C LEU A 77 4.62 9.16 2.85
N ALA A 78 5.50 9.66 3.72
CA ALA A 78 6.06 8.87 4.82
C ALA A 78 4.97 8.44 5.81
N GLN A 79 4.06 9.35 6.16
CA GLN A 79 2.91 9.04 7.02
C GLN A 79 2.00 7.98 6.38
N THR A 80 1.71 8.10 5.08
CA THR A 80 0.91 7.10 4.36
C THR A 80 1.61 5.74 4.30
N ILE A 81 2.93 5.69 4.08
CA ILE A 81 3.71 4.43 4.13
C ILE A 81 3.58 3.75 5.51
N ILE A 82 3.74 4.51 6.59
CA ILE A 82 3.61 4.00 7.96
C ILE A 82 2.20 3.44 8.20
N GLN A 83 1.17 4.17 7.78
CA GLN A 83 -0.23 3.73 7.92
C GLN A 83 -0.51 2.43 7.15
N GLU A 84 -0.03 2.32 5.91
CA GLU A 84 -0.21 1.12 5.09
C GLU A 84 0.52 -0.08 5.72
N ILE A 85 1.77 0.08 6.18
CA ILE A 85 2.49 -0.99 6.89
C ILE A 85 1.74 -1.46 8.14
N ASN A 86 1.28 -0.53 8.98
CA ASN A 86 0.52 -0.87 10.18
C ASN A 86 -0.78 -1.60 9.83
N THR A 87 -1.48 -1.18 8.77
CA THR A 87 -2.68 -1.83 8.26
C THR A 87 -2.40 -3.28 7.84
N LEU A 88 -1.32 -3.51 7.10
CA LEU A 88 -0.92 -4.85 6.67
C LEU A 88 -0.57 -5.75 7.86
N GLN A 89 0.15 -5.22 8.85
CA GLN A 89 0.46 -5.95 10.08
C GLN A 89 -0.80 -6.35 10.85
N CYS A 90 -1.77 -5.44 10.97
CA CYS A 90 -3.06 -5.73 11.61
C CYS A 90 -3.86 -6.81 10.85
N LYS A 91 -3.99 -6.69 9.53
CA LYS A 91 -4.67 -7.71 8.69
C LYS A 91 -3.97 -9.07 8.80
N SER A 92 -2.64 -9.10 8.76
CA SER A 92 -1.84 -10.32 8.91
C SER A 92 -2.03 -10.98 10.28
N LYS A 93 -2.03 -10.20 11.37
CA LYS A 93 -2.32 -10.70 12.72
C LYS A 93 -3.74 -11.27 12.84
N ALA A 94 -4.74 -10.59 12.28
CA ALA A 94 -6.12 -11.07 12.28
C ALA A 94 -6.27 -12.42 11.54
N LEU A 95 -5.57 -12.59 10.41
CA LEU A 95 -5.55 -13.87 9.68
C LEU A 95 -4.91 -15.01 10.49
N LYS A 96 -3.87 -14.71 11.28
CA LYS A 96 -3.23 -15.69 12.17
C LYS A 96 -4.13 -16.10 13.33
N ASN A 97 -4.85 -15.16 13.93
CA ASN A 97 -5.72 -15.43 15.08
C ASN A 97 -7.02 -16.19 14.71
N ASN A 98 -7.45 -16.09 13.44
CA ASN A 98 -8.59 -16.83 12.90
C ASN A 98 -8.16 -18.15 12.21
N SER A 99 -7.01 -18.72 12.59
CA SER A 99 -6.46 -20.00 12.09
C SER A 99 -6.37 -21.01 13.21
#